data_AF-A0A967YFL9-F1
#
_entry.id   AF-A0A967YFL9-F1
#
_cell.length_a   1.000
_cell.length_b   1.000
_cell.length_c   1.000
_cell.angle_alpha   90.00
_cell.angle_beta   90.00
_cell.angle_gamma   90.00
#
_symmetry.space_group_name_H-M   'P 1'
#
loop_
_entity.id
_entity.type
_entity.pdbx_description
1 polymer ?
#
loop_
_entity_poly.entity_id
_entity_poly.type
_entity_poly.pdbx_seq_one_letter_code
_entity_poly.pdbx_strand_id
1 'polypeptide(L)'
;MSRQATPRGEFEFFYLAELTRQRIKPLSRWEKPLNEPLQRWLRQQGLKVDTIPRKTLIGKEISETIFSASHNYLDFYRRKFYNSLLDKSPHSQHLEGFLFGYPACCVEQFIRQPYVKNNFSGKDQQKLFHWACPDCRSTQELLSYYRPIYEEVGEWYNTEFGANHRPVRQLTKKLS
;
A
#
# COMPACT_ATOMS: atom_id res chain seq x y z
N MET A 1 14.52 25.97 -6.15
CA MET A 1 13.56 25.41 -5.18
C MET A 1 14.34 24.74 -4.08
N SER A 2 14.19 25.16 -2.82
CA SER A 2 14.93 24.59 -1.69
C SER A 2 14.61 23.10 -1.57
N ARG A 3 15.62 22.22 -1.74
CA ARG A 3 15.50 20.79 -1.49
C ARG A 3 15.39 20.62 0.03
N GLN A 4 14.16 20.57 0.55
CA GLN A 4 13.97 20.08 1.91
C GLN A 4 14.47 18.64 1.96
N ALA A 5 15.22 18.30 3.01
CA ALA A 5 15.75 16.96 3.21
C ALA A 5 14.60 15.94 3.27
N THR A 6 14.73 14.84 2.52
CA THR A 6 13.75 13.75 2.55
C THR A 6 13.72 13.15 3.97
N PRO A 7 12.54 12.99 4.60
CA PRO A 7 12.46 12.33 5.89
C PRO A 7 12.90 10.87 5.77
N ARG A 8 13.50 10.30 6.83
CA ARG A 8 13.79 8.87 6.87
C ARG A 8 12.48 8.07 6.84
N GLY A 9 12.44 7.01 6.04
CA GLY A 9 11.29 6.12 5.90
C GLY A 9 11.65 4.77 5.27
N GLU A 10 10.71 3.83 5.30
CA GLU A 10 10.85 2.51 4.66
C GLU A 10 10.79 2.65 3.14
N PHE A 11 11.55 1.84 2.39
CA PHE A 11 11.53 1.87 0.92
C PHE A 11 10.11 1.66 0.37
N GLU A 12 9.37 0.71 0.95
CA GLU A 12 8.00 0.37 0.57
C GLU A 12 7.03 1.55 0.71
N PHE A 13 7.28 2.46 1.65
CA PHE A 13 6.49 3.67 1.83
C PHE A 13 6.65 4.62 0.63
N PHE A 14 7.90 4.89 0.23
CA PHE A 14 8.20 5.76 -0.91
C PHE A 14 7.73 5.15 -2.23
N TYR A 15 7.92 3.84 -2.38
CA TYR A 15 7.43 3.10 -3.53
C TYR A 15 5.89 3.17 -3.63
N LEU A 16 5.19 2.95 -2.53
CA LEU A 16 3.73 3.06 -2.48
C LEU A 16 3.25 4.50 -2.79
N ALA A 17 3.95 5.51 -2.26
CA ALA A 17 3.67 6.91 -2.56
C ALA A 17 3.79 7.21 -4.06
N GLU A 18 4.84 6.69 -4.70
CA GLU A 18 5.08 6.92 -6.12
C GLU A 18 4.04 6.24 -7.01
N LEU A 19 3.66 4.99 -6.71
CA LEU A 19 2.55 4.31 -7.38
C LEU A 19 1.24 5.11 -7.31
N THR A 20 0.98 5.76 -6.18
CA THR A 20 -0.22 6.59 -5.99
C THR A 20 -0.10 7.95 -6.68
N ARG A 21 1.08 8.57 -6.66
CA ARG A 21 1.36 9.85 -7.32
C ARG A 21 1.17 9.72 -8.83
N GLN A 22 1.62 8.61 -9.41
CA GLN A 22 1.42 8.26 -10.82
C GLN A 22 0.02 7.73 -11.14
N ARG A 23 -0.89 7.68 -10.15
CA ARG A 23 -2.30 7.23 -10.28
C ARG A 23 -2.47 5.78 -10.73
N ILE A 24 -1.43 4.95 -10.59
CA ILE A 24 -1.54 3.51 -10.82
C ILE A 24 -2.31 2.87 -9.67
N LYS A 25 -2.05 3.31 -8.43
CA LYS A 25 -2.90 3.00 -7.27
C LYS A 25 -3.85 4.17 -6.99
N PRO A 26 -5.17 3.98 -7.05
CA PRO A 26 -6.12 5.07 -6.82
C PRO A 26 -6.06 5.63 -5.39
N LEU A 27 -6.01 4.73 -4.41
CA LEU A 27 -5.82 5.02 -3.00
C LEU A 27 -4.75 4.06 -2.45
N SER A 28 -3.96 4.54 -1.50
CA SER A 28 -3.02 3.71 -0.76
C SER A 28 -3.26 3.85 0.74
N ARG A 29 -2.98 2.75 1.45
CA ARG A 29 -3.03 2.65 2.91
C ARG A 29 -1.66 2.27 3.43
N TRP A 30 -1.21 3.00 4.45
CA TRP A 30 -0.10 2.62 5.31
C TRP A 30 -0.67 2.21 6.67
N GLU A 31 -0.42 0.97 7.08
CA GLU A 31 -1.03 0.36 8.28
C GLU A 31 -0.46 0.89 9.60
N LYS A 32 0.50 1.82 9.53
CA LYS A 32 1.11 2.48 10.69
C LYS A 32 0.77 3.98 10.66
N PRO A 33 0.63 4.64 11.83
CA PRO A 33 0.59 6.09 11.87
C PRO A 33 1.89 6.68 11.29
N LEU A 34 1.76 7.58 10.32
CA LEU A 34 2.91 8.35 9.85
C LEU A 34 3.20 9.52 10.77
N ASN A 35 4.48 9.76 11.05
CA ASN A 35 4.91 10.99 11.71
C ASN A 35 4.69 12.21 10.79
N GLU A 36 4.67 13.40 11.39
CA GLU A 36 4.46 14.66 10.65
C GLU A 36 5.45 14.89 9.50
N PRO A 37 6.76 14.59 9.63
CA PRO A 37 7.69 14.70 8.51
C PRO A 37 7.27 13.90 7.27
N LEU A 38 6.88 12.63 7.43
CA LEU A 38 6.45 11.77 6.32
C LEU A 38 5.11 12.23 5.73
N GLN A 39 4.16 12.66 6.57
CA GLN A 39 2.90 13.23 6.08
C GLN A 39 3.13 14.51 5.27
N ARG A 40 4.02 15.41 5.73
CA ARG A 40 4.39 16.62 5.01
C ARG A 40 5.04 16.30 3.67
N TRP A 41 5.93 15.31 3.64
CA TRP A 41 6.57 14.85 2.42
C TRP A 41 5.55 14.35 1.38
N LEU A 42 4.57 13.53 1.78
CA LEU A 42 3.48 13.11 0.88
C LEU A 42 2.72 14.31 0.31
N ARG A 43 2.38 15.30 1.14
CA ARG A 43 1.69 16.52 0.70
C ARG A 43 2.53 17.31 -0.31
N GLN A 44 3.85 17.35 -0.14
CA GLN A 44 4.78 17.98 -1.08
C GLN A 44 4.88 17.23 -2.41
N GLN A 45 4.68 15.91 -2.41
CA GLN A 45 4.54 15.11 -3.62
C GLN A 45 3.18 15.30 -4.33
N GLY A 46 2.33 16.21 -3.84
CA GLY A 46 1.01 16.48 -4.40
C GLY A 46 -0.07 15.50 -3.94
N LEU A 47 0.23 14.63 -2.97
CA LEU A 47 -0.74 13.67 -2.44
C LEU A 47 -1.57 14.30 -1.32
N LYS A 48 -2.85 13.91 -1.27
CA LYS A 48 -3.75 14.19 -0.15
C LYS A 48 -3.59 13.08 0.86
N VAL A 49 -3.52 13.43 2.14
CA VAL A 49 -3.18 12.50 3.23
C VAL A 49 -4.22 12.60 4.31
N ASP A 50 -4.61 11.45 4.86
CA ASP A 50 -5.49 11.39 6.00
C ASP A 50 -5.14 10.29 6.99
N THR A 51 -5.56 10.46 8.24
CA THR A 51 -5.45 9.46 9.28
C THR A 51 -6.84 8.99 9.69
N ILE A 52 -7.10 7.70 9.49
CA ILE A 52 -8.39 7.07 9.73
C ILE A 52 -8.27 6.18 10.98
N PRO A 53 -8.93 6.54 12.10
CA PRO A 53 -9.03 5.66 13.24
C PRO A 53 -9.92 4.45 12.89
N ARG A 54 -9.46 3.26 13.27
CA ARG A 54 -10.15 1.97 13.15
C ARG A 54 -10.13 1.27 14.50
N LYS A 55 -11.03 0.31 14.71
CA LYS A 55 -11.07 -0.52 15.91
C LYS A 55 -10.78 -1.96 15.54
N THR A 56 -9.91 -2.64 16.29
CA THR A 56 -9.74 -4.09 16.14
C THR A 56 -10.99 -4.83 16.63
N LEU A 57 -11.07 -6.15 16.37
CA LEU A 57 -12.17 -6.98 16.87
C LEU A 57 -12.31 -6.98 18.40
N ILE A 58 -11.23 -6.68 19.13
CA ILE A 58 -11.23 -6.56 20.59
C ILE A 58 -11.42 -5.12 21.08
N GLY A 59 -11.79 -4.18 20.19
CA GLY A 59 -12.08 -2.79 20.52
C GLY A 59 -10.85 -1.87 20.66
N LYS A 60 -9.63 -2.38 20.47
CA LYS A 60 -8.41 -1.55 20.49
C LYS A 60 -8.42 -0.60 19.30
N GLU A 61 -8.19 0.69 19.56
CA GLU A 61 -8.02 1.68 18.50
C GLU A 61 -6.66 1.55 17.83
N ILE A 62 -6.68 1.63 16.50
CA ILE A 62 -5.50 1.77 15.65
C ILE A 62 -5.76 2.91 14.68
N SER A 63 -4.69 3.45 14.09
CA SER A 63 -4.81 4.48 13.07
C SER A 63 -4.10 4.03 11.80
N GLU A 64 -4.80 4.14 10.68
CA GLU A 64 -4.28 3.90 9.34
C GLU A 64 -4.05 5.25 8.66
N THR A 65 -2.91 5.44 7.99
CA THR A 65 -2.73 6.60 7.13
C THR A 65 -3.13 6.24 5.71
N ILE A 66 -4.07 6.96 5.11
CA ILE A 66 -4.46 6.82 3.71
C ILE A 66 -3.95 8.01 2.89
N PHE A 67 -3.66 7.79 1.61
CA PHE A 67 -3.31 8.87 0.71
C PHE A 67 -3.67 8.57 -0.75
N SER A 68 -3.97 9.64 -1.50
CA SER A 68 -4.38 9.60 -2.90
C SER A 68 -4.02 10.91 -3.60
N ALA A 69 -3.94 10.88 -4.92
CA ALA A 69 -3.96 12.09 -5.75
C ALA A 69 -5.35 12.77 -5.78
N SER A 70 -6.42 12.12 -5.32
CA SER A 70 -7.80 12.60 -5.39
C SER A 70 -8.49 12.61 -4.02
N HIS A 71 -9.11 13.75 -3.66
CA HIS A 71 -9.91 13.87 -2.43
C HIS A 71 -11.11 12.92 -2.43
N ASN A 72 -11.71 12.63 -3.58
CA ASN A 72 -12.91 11.81 -3.67
C ASN A 72 -12.69 10.40 -3.09
N TYR A 73 -11.50 9.81 -3.31
CA TYR A 73 -11.15 8.51 -2.72
C TYR A 73 -10.96 8.58 -1.20
N LEU A 74 -10.31 9.64 -0.69
CA LEU A 74 -10.14 9.86 0.75
C LEU A 74 -11.49 10.04 1.44
N ASP A 75 -12.33 10.91 0.90
CA ASP A 75 -13.64 11.22 1.47
C ASP A 75 -14.54 9.99 1.46
N PHE A 76 -14.51 9.21 0.38
CA PHE A 76 -15.26 7.95 0.31
C PHE A 76 -14.76 6.94 1.35
N TYR A 77 -13.44 6.72 1.45
CA TYR A 77 -12.87 5.80 2.43
C TYR A 77 -13.21 6.25 3.86
N ARG A 78 -13.04 7.54 4.19
CA ARG A 78 -13.41 8.08 5.50
C ARG A 78 -14.88 7.81 5.82
N ARG A 79 -15.80 8.18 4.94
CA ARG A 79 -17.25 8.01 5.19
C ARG A 79 -17.61 6.56 5.50
N LYS A 80 -16.89 5.61 4.93
CA LYS A 80 -17.15 4.18 5.11
C LYS A 80 -16.45 3.58 6.32
N PHE A 81 -15.26 4.06 6.65
CA PHE A 81 -14.37 3.36 7.58
C PHE A 81 -13.99 4.13 8.84
N TYR A 82 -14.29 5.42 8.95
CA TYR A 82 -13.96 6.21 10.15
C TYR A 82 -14.60 5.62 11.42
N ASN A 83 -13.79 5.34 12.44
CA ASN A 83 -14.19 4.72 13.71
C ASN A 83 -14.89 3.35 13.59
N SER A 84 -14.77 2.71 12.42
CA SER A 84 -15.34 1.38 12.17
C SER A 84 -14.42 0.25 12.64
N LEU A 85 -15.00 -0.94 12.84
CA LEU A 85 -14.23 -2.14 13.08
C LEU A 85 -13.41 -2.54 11.85
N LEU A 86 -12.26 -3.15 12.08
CA LEU A 86 -11.55 -3.96 11.09
C LEU A 86 -12.34 -5.25 10.89
N ASP A 87 -13.37 -5.19 10.06
CA ASP A 87 -14.11 -6.37 9.67
C ASP A 87 -13.47 -7.06 8.46
N LYS A 88 -13.68 -8.37 8.37
CA LYS A 88 -13.23 -9.20 7.24
C LYS A 88 -14.41 -9.66 6.39
N SER A 89 -15.53 -8.93 6.42
CA SER A 89 -16.69 -9.27 5.63
C SER A 89 -16.35 -9.20 4.13
N PRO A 90 -16.95 -10.06 3.29
CA PRO A 90 -16.78 -9.96 1.84
C PRO A 90 -17.07 -8.55 1.32
N HIS A 91 -18.12 -7.89 1.84
CA HIS A 91 -18.50 -6.54 1.44
C HIS A 91 -17.38 -5.51 1.66
N SER A 92 -16.81 -5.46 2.86
CA SER A 92 -15.72 -4.54 3.17
C SER A 92 -14.46 -4.87 2.37
N GLN A 93 -14.14 -6.16 2.17
CA GLN A 93 -12.98 -6.57 1.38
C GLN A 93 -13.13 -6.21 -0.10
N HIS A 94 -14.32 -6.34 -0.70
CA HIS A 94 -14.59 -5.84 -2.05
C HIS A 94 -14.38 -4.35 -2.16
N LEU A 95 -14.90 -3.60 -1.18
CA LEU A 95 -14.81 -2.15 -1.20
C LEU A 95 -13.37 -1.66 -1.03
N GLU A 96 -12.63 -2.20 -0.06
CA GLU A 96 -11.21 -1.89 0.10
C GLU A 96 -10.42 -2.30 -1.14
N GLY A 97 -10.68 -3.49 -1.70
CA GLY A 97 -10.03 -3.97 -2.92
C GLY A 97 -10.25 -3.02 -4.10
N PHE A 98 -11.48 -2.56 -4.30
CA PHE A 98 -11.79 -1.56 -5.33
C PHE A 98 -11.04 -0.25 -5.10
N LEU A 99 -11.10 0.31 -3.87
CA LEU A 99 -10.46 1.59 -3.56
C LEU A 99 -8.93 1.54 -3.72
N PHE A 100 -8.31 0.42 -3.34
CA PHE A 100 -6.87 0.23 -3.45
C PHE A 100 -6.40 -0.22 -4.84
N GLY A 101 -7.33 -0.44 -5.78
CA GLY A 101 -7.01 -0.88 -7.15
C GLY A 101 -6.52 -2.32 -7.24
N TYR A 102 -7.01 -3.20 -6.38
CA TYR A 102 -6.70 -4.63 -6.45
C TYR A 102 -7.53 -5.31 -7.53
N PRO A 103 -6.97 -6.27 -8.30
CA PRO A 103 -7.76 -7.04 -9.25
C PRO A 103 -8.91 -7.75 -8.57
N ALA A 104 -10.12 -7.65 -9.13
CA ALA A 104 -11.33 -8.24 -8.55
C ALA A 104 -11.17 -9.75 -8.30
N CYS A 105 -10.53 -10.48 -9.23
CA CYS A 105 -10.25 -11.91 -9.06
C CYS A 105 -9.35 -12.23 -7.85
N CYS A 106 -8.37 -11.37 -7.55
CA CYS A 106 -7.52 -11.51 -6.37
C CYS A 106 -8.32 -11.29 -5.09
N VAL A 107 -9.23 -10.30 -5.09
CA VAL A 107 -10.08 -10.01 -3.94
C VAL A 107 -11.06 -11.17 -3.69
N GLU A 108 -11.74 -11.66 -4.73
CA GLU A 108 -12.62 -12.83 -4.66
C GLU A 108 -11.89 -14.07 -4.11
N GLN A 109 -10.71 -14.36 -4.66
CA GLN A 109 -9.91 -15.49 -4.20
C GLN A 109 -9.50 -15.30 -2.74
N PHE A 110 -9.09 -14.10 -2.34
CA PHE A 110 -8.68 -13.82 -0.97
C PHE A 110 -9.84 -13.98 0.02
N ILE A 111 -11.05 -13.56 -0.35
CA ILE A 111 -12.27 -13.77 0.46
C ILE A 111 -12.53 -15.27 0.66
N ARG A 112 -12.41 -16.08 -0.40
CA ARG A 112 -12.69 -17.52 -0.36
C ARG A 112 -11.60 -18.32 0.34
N GLN A 113 -10.34 -18.05 0.00
CA GLN A 113 -9.17 -18.75 0.51
C GLN A 113 -7.98 -17.78 0.57
N PRO A 114 -7.82 -17.06 1.70
CA PRO A 114 -6.72 -16.15 1.92
C PRO A 114 -5.37 -16.83 1.74
N TYR A 115 -4.41 -16.11 1.16
CA TYR A 115 -3.01 -16.54 1.06
C TYR A 115 -2.77 -17.86 0.31
N VAL A 116 -3.67 -18.24 -0.61
CA VAL A 116 -3.47 -19.40 -1.49
C VAL A 116 -2.14 -19.30 -2.25
N LYS A 117 -1.41 -20.40 -2.39
CA LYS A 117 -0.16 -20.41 -3.17
C LYS A 117 -0.43 -19.88 -4.60
N ASN A 118 0.46 -19.04 -5.10
CA ASN A 118 0.39 -18.51 -6.46
C ASN A 118 1.73 -18.73 -7.21
N ASN A 119 1.73 -18.37 -8.49
CA ASN A 119 2.83 -18.65 -9.42
C ASN A 119 3.78 -17.46 -9.62
N PHE A 120 3.68 -16.42 -8.79
CA PHE A 120 4.55 -15.25 -8.88
C PHE A 120 5.87 -15.50 -8.15
N SER A 121 6.97 -15.06 -8.76
CA SER A 121 8.29 -15.13 -8.15
C SER A 121 8.36 -14.28 -6.87
N GLY A 122 9.25 -14.62 -5.94
CA GLY A 122 9.47 -13.80 -4.73
C GLY A 122 9.85 -12.34 -5.06
N LYS A 123 10.59 -12.12 -6.16
CA LYS A 123 10.96 -10.78 -6.63
C LYS A 123 9.78 -9.98 -7.17
N ASP A 124 8.79 -10.65 -7.75
CA ASP A 124 7.56 -10.00 -8.21
C ASP A 124 6.61 -9.72 -7.04
N GLN A 125 6.49 -10.67 -6.12
CA GLN A 125 5.67 -10.52 -4.92
C GLN A 125 6.11 -9.34 -4.04
N GLN A 126 7.41 -9.05 -3.97
CA GLN A 126 7.93 -7.88 -3.27
C GLN A 126 7.42 -6.54 -3.81
N LYS A 127 6.97 -6.49 -5.07
CA LYS A 127 6.42 -5.29 -5.71
C LYS A 127 4.93 -5.14 -5.44
N LEU A 128 4.24 -6.21 -5.05
CA LEU A 128 2.79 -6.22 -4.92
C LEU A 128 2.34 -5.76 -3.52
N PHE A 129 1.21 -5.07 -3.49
CA PHE A 129 0.51 -4.66 -2.27
C PHE A 129 -0.79 -5.44 -2.04
N HIS A 130 -1.00 -6.51 -2.82
CA HIS A 130 -2.10 -7.45 -2.68
C HIS A 130 -1.60 -8.87 -2.84
N TRP A 131 -2.36 -9.83 -2.31
CA TRP A 131 -2.10 -11.23 -2.55
C TRP A 131 -2.70 -11.64 -3.90
N ALA A 132 -1.86 -12.03 -4.86
CA ALA A 132 -2.33 -12.47 -6.16
C ALA A 132 -2.97 -13.87 -6.12
N CYS A 133 -4.09 -14.06 -6.82
CA CYS A 133 -4.63 -15.39 -7.05
C CYS A 133 -3.74 -16.19 -8.02
N PRO A 134 -3.88 -17.53 -8.09
CA PRO A 134 -3.20 -18.34 -9.09
C PRO A 134 -3.49 -17.80 -10.51
N ASP A 135 -2.46 -17.77 -11.36
CA ASP A 135 -2.53 -17.39 -12.78
C ASP A 135 -3.20 -16.03 -13.07
N CYS A 136 -3.08 -15.07 -12.14
CA CYS A 136 -3.72 -13.76 -12.27
C CYS A 136 -3.12 -12.92 -13.42
N ARG A 137 -3.84 -12.87 -14.55
CA ARG A 137 -3.48 -12.03 -15.71
C ARG A 137 -3.43 -10.54 -15.37
N SER A 138 -4.39 -10.02 -14.60
CA SER A 138 -4.39 -8.61 -14.20
C SER A 138 -3.19 -8.24 -13.33
N THR A 139 -2.74 -9.14 -12.45
CA THR A 139 -1.51 -8.91 -11.68
C THR A 139 -0.28 -8.92 -12.60
N GLN A 140 -0.23 -9.83 -13.58
CA GLN A 140 0.86 -9.85 -14.56
C GLN A 140 0.95 -8.54 -15.34
N GLU A 141 -0.18 -7.96 -15.73
CA GLU A 141 -0.26 -6.65 -16.36
C GLU A 141 0.14 -5.53 -15.39
N LEU A 142 -0.35 -5.53 -14.14
CA LEU A 142 0.09 -4.55 -13.14
C LEU A 142 1.61 -4.54 -12.94
N LEU A 143 2.25 -5.72 -12.99
CA LEU A 143 3.70 -5.83 -12.84
C LEU A 143 4.47 -5.09 -13.94
N SER A 144 3.94 -4.95 -15.17
CA SER A 144 4.63 -4.16 -16.20
C SER A 144 4.68 -2.68 -15.87
N TYR A 145 3.69 -2.16 -15.13
CA TYR A 145 3.68 -0.78 -14.64
C TYR A 145 4.49 -0.61 -13.34
N TYR A 146 4.47 -1.63 -12.47
CA TYR A 146 5.09 -1.56 -11.15
C TYR A 146 6.62 -1.68 -11.19
N ARG A 147 7.16 -2.48 -12.11
CA ARG A 147 8.60 -2.76 -12.23
C ARG A 147 9.46 -1.50 -12.45
N PRO A 148 9.21 -0.66 -13.47
CA PRO A 148 10.05 0.52 -13.70
C PRO A 148 10.03 1.48 -12.50
N ILE A 149 8.88 1.65 -11.84
CA ILE A 149 8.76 2.51 -10.67
C ILE A 149 9.51 1.94 -9.46
N TYR A 150 9.44 0.62 -9.26
CA TYR A 150 10.18 -0.04 -8.19
C TYR A 150 11.69 0.16 -8.35
N GLU A 151 12.18 0.05 -9.60
CA GLU A 151 13.58 0.23 -9.95
C GLU A 151 14.02 1.68 -9.76
N GLU A 152 13.28 2.64 -10.32
CA GLU A 152 13.55 4.08 -10.19
C GLU A 152 13.56 4.54 -8.73
N VAL A 153 12.54 4.17 -7.95
CA VAL A 153 12.48 4.49 -6.51
C VAL A 153 13.61 3.78 -5.76
N GLY A 154 14.00 2.58 -6.18
CA GLY A 154 15.09 1.83 -5.55
C GLY A 154 16.44 2.52 -5.73
N GLU A 155 16.73 2.98 -6.94
CA GLU A 155 17.94 3.73 -7.26
C GLU A 155 17.99 5.07 -6.50
N TRP A 156 16.87 5.79 -6.50
CA TRP A 156 16.76 7.03 -5.73
C TRP A 156 16.94 6.79 -4.22
N TYR A 157 16.26 5.78 -3.65
CA TYR A 157 16.32 5.48 -2.22
C TYR A 157 17.73 5.09 -1.78
N ASN A 158 18.43 4.29 -2.58
CA ASN A 158 19.83 3.94 -2.33
C ASN A 158 20.76 5.17 -2.43
N THR A 159 20.47 6.12 -3.32
CA THR A 159 21.24 7.36 -3.41
C THR A 159 21.01 8.25 -2.19
N GLU A 160 19.76 8.39 -1.74
CA GLU A 160 19.37 9.26 -0.64
C GLU A 160 19.75 8.69 0.74
N PHE A 161 19.69 7.36 0.91
CA PHE A 161 19.81 6.70 2.22
C PHE A 161 20.89 5.59 2.29
N GLY A 162 21.47 5.18 1.16
CA GLY A 162 22.18 3.91 0.99
C GLY A 162 23.60 3.80 1.53
N ALA A 163 24.05 4.71 2.39
CA ALA A 163 25.21 4.39 3.23
C ALA A 163 24.86 3.42 4.38
N ASN A 164 23.58 3.19 4.73
CA ASN A 164 23.21 2.41 5.93
C ASN A 164 21.87 1.63 5.93
N HIS A 165 21.17 1.43 4.81
CA HIS A 165 19.90 0.69 4.82
C HIS A 165 19.80 -0.35 3.69
N ARG A 166 19.88 -1.64 4.05
CA ARG A 166 19.33 -2.72 3.21
C ARG A 166 17.88 -2.98 3.64
N PRO A 167 16.91 -3.06 2.72
CA PRO A 167 15.56 -3.49 3.06
C PRO A 167 15.58 -4.98 3.40
N VAL A 168 15.42 -5.31 4.68
CA VAL A 168 15.13 -6.68 5.11
C VAL A 168 13.62 -6.79 5.26
N ARG A 169 12.97 -7.37 4.24
CA ARG A 169 11.64 -7.97 4.45
C ARG A 169 11.81 -9.49 4.45
N GLN A 170 12.01 -10.05 5.65
CA GLN A 170 11.62 -11.44 5.89
C GLN A 170 10.10 -11.43 6.04
N LEU A 171 9.39 -11.77 4.96
CA LEU A 171 8.04 -12.30 5.13
C LEU A 171 8.20 -13.59 5.93
N THR A 172 7.82 -13.54 7.20
CA THR A 172 7.90 -14.65 8.13
C THR A 172 7.22 -15.86 7.50
N LYS A 173 8.01 -16.90 7.22
CA LYS A 173 7.51 -18.27 7.20
C LYS A 173 6.93 -18.55 8.59
N LYS A 174 5.62 -18.42 8.74
CA LYS A 174 4.86 -19.17 9.74
C LYS A 174 3.63 -19.71 9.04
N LEU A 175 3.74 -20.98 8.64
CA LEU A 175 2.71 -22.02 8.64
C LEU A 175 3.39 -23.27 8.05
N SER A 176 4.03 -24.00 8.95
CA SER A 176 4.37 -25.42 8.84
C SER A 176 3.90 -26.05 10.14
#